data_AF-T0RMA3-F1
#
_entry.id   AF-T0RMA3-F1
#
_cell.length_a   1.000
_cell.length_b   1.000
_cell.length_c   1.000
_cell.angle_alpha   90.00
_cell.angle_beta   90.00
_cell.angle_gamma   90.00
#
_symmetry.space_group_name_H-M   'P 1'
#
loop_
_entity.id
_entity.type
_entity.pdbx_description
1 polymer ?
#
loop_
_entity_poly.entity_id
_entity_poly.type
_entity_poly.pdbx_seq_one_letter_code
_entity_poly.pdbx_strand_id
1 'polypeptide(L)'
;MEIIRKYKRNDWWDLLIVIEQELERSPVKETFIDLLDELRWRKVESISEGASFKINAPAKDLLERFEKMMEENPSFATDEDLQEAKSIVAEITKKRKME
;
A
#
# COMPACT_ATOMS: atom_id res chain seq x y z
N MET A 1 -0.73 21.40 0.46
CA MET A 1 -1.08 20.55 -0.69
C MET A 1 -2.34 19.79 -0.33
N GLU A 2 -3.38 19.89 -1.14
CA GLU A 2 -4.58 19.07 -0.99
C GLU A 2 -4.22 17.66 -1.49
N ILE A 3 -4.13 16.69 -0.58
CA ILE A 3 -3.83 15.30 -0.96
C ILE A 3 -5.11 14.73 -1.59
N ILE A 4 -5.17 14.70 -2.93
CA ILE A 4 -6.28 14.10 -3.65
C ILE A 4 -6.17 12.58 -3.53
N ARG A 5 -6.98 11.96 -2.66
CA ARG A 5 -7.04 10.50 -2.51
C ARG A 5 -7.83 9.88 -3.65
N LYS A 6 -7.12 9.26 -4.60
CA LYS A 6 -7.67 8.65 -5.82
C LYS A 6 -8.75 7.59 -5.54
N TYR A 7 -8.60 6.80 -4.48
CA TYR A 7 -9.41 5.60 -4.23
C TYR A 7 -10.34 5.69 -3.02
N LYS A 8 -10.58 6.90 -2.50
CA LYS A 8 -11.40 7.11 -1.29
C LYS A 8 -12.85 6.63 -1.44
N ARG A 9 -13.38 6.63 -2.66
CA ARG A 9 -14.78 6.26 -2.95
C ARG A 9 -15.00 4.75 -3.11
N ASN A 10 -13.93 3.99 -3.29
CA ASN A 10 -14.01 2.53 -3.42
C ASN A 10 -14.32 1.92 -2.06
N ASP A 11 -15.17 0.89 -1.99
CA ASP A 11 -15.27 0.10 -0.77
C ASP A 11 -14.02 -0.79 -0.57
N TRP A 12 -14.04 -1.74 0.35
CA TRP A 12 -12.89 -2.62 0.56
C TRP A 12 -12.66 -3.58 -0.62
N TRP A 13 -13.72 -4.16 -1.17
CA TRP A 13 -13.62 -5.13 -2.26
C TRP A 13 -13.24 -4.44 -3.57
N ASP A 14 -13.85 -3.29 -3.83
CA ASP A 14 -13.49 -2.45 -4.98
C ASP A 14 -12.02 -2.04 -4.92
N LEU A 15 -11.49 -1.72 -3.73
CA LEU A 15 -10.09 -1.35 -3.58
C LEU A 15 -9.15 -2.52 -3.94
N LEU A 16 -9.49 -3.75 -3.54
CA LEU A 16 -8.68 -4.92 -3.89
C LEU A 16 -8.67 -5.17 -5.41
N ILE A 17 -9.80 -4.96 -6.08
CA ILE A 17 -9.88 -5.06 -7.53
C ILE A 17 -9.03 -3.96 -8.19
N VAL A 18 -9.14 -2.72 -7.70
CA VAL A 18 -8.37 -1.58 -8.21
C VAL A 18 -6.87 -1.79 -8.03
N ILE A 19 -6.42 -2.38 -6.91
CA ILE A 19 -5.01 -2.73 -6.71
C ILE A 19 -4.51 -3.58 -7.88
N GLU A 20 -5.19 -4.70 -8.17
CA GLU A 20 -4.77 -5.59 -9.25
C GLU A 20 -4.82 -4.90 -10.62
N GLN A 21 -5.89 -4.14 -10.90
CA GLN A 21 -6.04 -3.42 -12.17
C GLN A 21 -4.96 -2.37 -12.41
N GLU A 22 -4.60 -1.59 -11.38
CA GLU A 22 -3.59 -0.56 -11.50
C GLU A 22 -2.19 -1.17 -11.63
N LEU A 23 -1.92 -2.28 -10.94
CA LEU A 23 -0.67 -3.02 -11.10
C LEU A 23 -0.55 -3.66 -12.49
N GLU A 24 -1.64 -4.19 -13.06
CA GLU A 24 -1.64 -4.70 -14.44
C GLU A 24 -1.43 -3.58 -15.47
N ARG A 25 -2.07 -2.43 -15.24
CA ARG A 25 -2.05 -1.30 -16.17
C ARG A 25 -0.72 -0.53 -16.13
N SER A 26 -0.18 -0.30 -14.95
CA SER A 26 1.00 0.53 -14.75
C SER A 26 1.80 0.04 -13.54
N PRO A 27 2.58 -1.05 -13.69
CA PRO A 27 3.44 -1.58 -12.64
C PRO A 27 4.73 -0.73 -12.52
N VAL A 28 4.58 0.56 -12.23
CA VAL A 28 5.68 1.49 -11.93
C VAL A 28 5.71 1.77 -10.43
N LYS A 29 6.87 2.14 -9.90
CA LYS A 29 7.07 2.33 -8.45
C LYS A 29 6.05 3.29 -7.83
N GLU A 30 5.68 4.36 -8.53
CA GLU A 30 4.71 5.35 -8.06
C GLU A 30 3.33 4.71 -7.81
N THR A 31 2.92 3.77 -8.66
CA THR A 31 1.66 3.03 -8.48
C THR A 31 1.67 2.22 -7.18
N PHE A 32 2.78 1.54 -6.88
CA PHE A 32 2.90 0.77 -5.64
C PHE A 32 2.85 1.68 -4.40
N ILE A 33 3.59 2.79 -4.43
CA ILE A 33 3.59 3.76 -3.31
C ILE A 33 2.20 4.38 -3.12
N ASP A 34 1.53 4.79 -4.20
CA ASP A 34 0.17 5.32 -4.16
C ASP A 34 -0.84 4.33 -3.54
N LEU A 35 -0.75 3.04 -3.90
CA LEU A 35 -1.61 1.99 -3.38
C LEU A 35 -1.32 1.69 -1.90
N LEU A 36 -0.04 1.64 -1.51
CA LEU A 36 0.38 1.49 -0.12
C LEU A 36 -0.13 2.66 0.74
N ASP A 37 -0.06 3.88 0.21
CA ASP A 37 -0.56 5.07 0.89
C ASP A 37 -2.08 5.05 1.09
N GLU A 38 -2.84 4.56 0.11
CA GLU A 38 -4.27 4.36 0.31
C GLU A 38 -4.54 3.32 1.41
N LEU A 39 -3.82 2.20 1.44
CA LEU A 39 -3.95 1.21 2.52
C LEU A 39 -3.61 1.81 3.90
N ARG A 40 -2.58 2.66 3.95
CA ARG A 40 -2.24 3.43 5.16
C ARG A 40 -3.39 4.33 5.59
N TRP A 41 -4.03 5.05 4.67
CA TRP A 41 -5.21 5.85 5.00
C TRP A 41 -6.40 5.01 5.47
N ARG A 42 -6.67 3.87 4.83
CA ARG A 42 -7.73 2.94 5.26
C ARG A 42 -7.48 2.43 6.68
N LYS A 43 -6.22 2.20 7.03
CA LYS A 43 -5.83 1.81 8.39
C LYS A 43 -6.11 2.91 9.41
N VAL A 44 -5.85 4.18 9.06
CA VAL A 44 -6.17 5.33 9.91
C VAL A 44 -7.68 5.45 10.12
N GLU A 45 -8.47 5.30 9.05
CA GLU A 45 -9.94 5.39 9.06
C GLU A 45 -10.62 4.16 9.69
N SER A 46 -9.90 3.05 9.81
CA SER A 46 -10.42 1.83 10.42
C SER A 46 -10.65 2.00 11.92
N ILE A 47 -11.91 1.80 12.33
CA ILE A 47 -12.36 1.92 13.72
C ILE A 47 -12.16 0.61 14.51
N SER A 48 -11.99 -0.54 13.84
CA SER A 48 -11.87 -1.85 14.50
C SER A 48 -10.54 -2.56 14.25
N GLU A 49 -10.06 -3.30 15.25
CA GLU A 49 -8.86 -4.14 15.14
C GLU A 49 -9.03 -5.24 14.07
N GLY A 50 -10.23 -5.78 13.89
CA GLY A 50 -10.51 -6.79 12.87
C GLY A 50 -10.39 -6.25 11.44
N ALA A 51 -10.82 -5.01 11.20
CA ALA A 51 -10.64 -4.35 9.91
C ALA A 51 -9.18 -3.99 9.65
N SER A 52 -8.43 -3.65 10.71
CA SER A 52 -6.98 -3.45 10.64
C SER A 52 -6.21 -4.69 10.16
N PHE A 53 -6.60 -5.90 10.59
CA PHE A 53 -5.92 -7.13 10.17
C PHE A 53 -6.03 -7.40 8.66
N LYS A 54 -7.18 -7.06 8.06
CA LYS A 54 -7.44 -7.26 6.63
C LYS A 54 -6.56 -6.40 5.72
N ILE A 55 -6.06 -5.27 6.22
CA ILE A 55 -5.21 -4.34 5.47
C ILE A 55 -3.75 -4.81 5.47
N ASN A 56 -3.33 -5.55 6.50
CA ASN A 56 -1.94 -6.01 6.62
C ASN A 56 -1.52 -6.94 5.49
N ALA A 57 -2.40 -7.85 5.05
CA ALA A 57 -2.04 -8.83 4.02
C ALA A 57 -1.80 -8.16 2.66
N PRO A 58 -2.71 -7.32 2.12
CA PRO A 58 -2.45 -6.59 0.87
C PRO A 58 -1.24 -5.66 0.94
N ALA A 59 -0.97 -5.03 2.09
CA ALA A 59 0.20 -4.17 2.24
C ALA A 59 1.53 -4.95 2.15
N LYS A 60 1.57 -6.16 2.74
CA LYS A 60 2.74 -7.04 2.63
C LYS A 60 2.91 -7.59 1.22
N ASP A 61 1.81 -8.02 0.59
CA ASP A 61 1.83 -8.50 -0.80
C ASP A 61 2.34 -7.42 -1.77
N LEU A 62 1.91 -6.16 -1.62
CA LEU A 62 2.44 -5.04 -2.40
C LEU A 62 3.95 -4.85 -2.21
N LEU A 63 4.45 -4.99 -0.99
CA LEU A 63 5.89 -4.88 -0.72
C LEU A 63 6.68 -6.04 -1.32
N GLU A 64 6.20 -7.27 -1.16
CA GLU A 64 6.83 -8.47 -1.75
C GLU A 64 6.90 -8.35 -3.28
N ARG A 65 5.81 -7.88 -3.92
CA ARG A 65 5.79 -7.62 -5.35
C ARG A 65 6.74 -6.47 -5.75
N PHE A 66 6.84 -5.41 -4.95
CA PHE A 66 7.78 -4.31 -5.18
C PHE A 66 9.24 -4.78 -5.13
N GLU A 67 9.59 -5.55 -4.09
CA GLU A 67 10.93 -6.14 -3.94
C GLU A 67 11.26 -7.05 -5.12
N LYS A 68 10.32 -7.91 -5.52
CA LYS A 68 10.47 -8.76 -6.70
C LYS A 68 10.67 -7.95 -7.99
N MET A 69 9.95 -6.85 -8.18
CA MET A 69 10.15 -5.97 -9.34
C MET A 69 11.55 -5.32 -9.35
N MET A 70 12.10 -4.96 -8.18
CA MET A 70 13.48 -4.47 -8.08
C MET A 70 14.51 -5.56 -8.38
N GLU A 71 14.27 -6.80 -7.94
CA GLU A 71 15.14 -7.95 -8.23
C GLU A 71 15.17 -8.28 -9.73
N GLU A 72 14.00 -8.30 -10.37
CA GLU A 72 13.85 -8.60 -11.80
C GLU A 72 14.26 -7.43 -12.69
N ASN A 73 14.10 -6.19 -12.21
CA ASN A 73 14.45 -4.96 -12.91
C ASN A 73 15.12 -3.95 -11.96
N PRO A 74 16.47 -3.94 -11.89
CA PRO A 74 17.21 -3.00 -11.03
C PRO A 74 16.99 -1.51 -11.35
N SER A 75 16.40 -1.17 -12.51
CA SER A 75 16.06 0.21 -12.87
C SER A 75 14.63 0.61 -12.49
N PHE A 76 13.84 -0.32 -11.94
CA PHE A 76 12.45 -0.11 -11.54
C PHE A 76 12.33 0.96 -10.45
N ALA A 77 13.18 0.91 -9.44
CA ALA A 77 13.16 1.80 -8.28
C ALA A 77 14.54 1.95 -7.65
N THR A 78 14.69 2.92 -6.77
CA THR A 78 15.90 3.15 -5.96
C THR A 78 15.76 2.51 -4.59
N ASP A 79 16.88 2.39 -3.87
CA ASP A 79 16.86 1.95 -2.46
C ASP A 79 16.06 2.92 -1.57
N GLU A 80 16.01 4.21 -1.91
CA GLU A 80 15.20 5.21 -1.21
C GLU A 80 13.70 4.92 -1.35
N ASP A 81 13.26 4.60 -2.58
CA ASP A 81 11.86 4.20 -2.84
C ASP A 81 11.49 2.91 -2.07
N LEU A 82 12.43 1.96 -1.96
CA LEU A 82 12.23 0.74 -1.18
C LEU A 82 12.10 1.02 0.32
N GLN A 83 12.91 1.93 0.87
CA GLN A 83 12.79 2.34 2.26
C GLN A 83 11.46 3.05 2.54
N GLU A 84 10.98 3.87 1.59
CA GLU A 84 9.66 4.48 1.68
C GLU A 84 8.55 3.43 1.74
N ALA A 85 8.54 2.48 0.79
CA ALA A 85 7.56 1.38 0.78
C ALA A 85 7.58 0.58 2.10
N LYS A 86 8.77 0.24 2.61
CA LYS A 86 8.94 -0.46 3.90
C LYS A 86 8.41 0.35 5.08
N SER A 87 8.65 1.66 5.09
CA SER A 87 8.17 2.56 6.13
C SER A 87 6.64 2.58 6.18
N ILE A 88 5.98 2.72 5.02
CA ILE A 88 4.51 2.73 4.93
C ILE A 88 3.93 1.40 5.44
N VAL A 89 4.51 0.27 5.04
CA VAL A 89 4.06 -1.07 5.48
C VAL A 89 4.27 -1.26 6.99
N ALA A 90 5.38 -0.76 7.54
CA ALA A 90 5.63 -0.78 8.97
C ALA A 90 4.56 0.02 9.73
N GLU A 91 4.15 1.19 9.23
CA GLU A 91 3.06 1.99 9.80
C GLU A 91 1.72 1.24 9.77
N ILE A 92 1.39 0.58 8.66
CA ILE A 92 0.15 -0.19 8.51
C ILE A 92 0.08 -1.35 9.51
N THR A 93 1.19 -2.08 9.63
CA THR A 93 1.27 -3.33 10.41
C THR A 93 1.48 -3.11 11.91
N LYS A 94 1.85 -1.89 12.32
CA LYS A 94 2.03 -1.53 13.73
C LYS A 94 0.70 -1.67 14.49
N LYS A 95 0.75 -2.34 15.65
CA LYS A 95 -0.39 -2.36 16.58
C LYS A 95 -0.59 -0.96 17.15
N ARG A 96 -1.83 -0.44 17.14
CA ARG A 96 -2.15 0.80 17.87
C ARG A 96 -1.85 0.53 19.35
N LYS A 97 -1.01 1.36 19.98
CA LYS A 97 -0.94 1.40 21.44
C LYS A 97 -2.26 2.01 21.90
N MET A 98 -3.05 1.27 22.66
CA MET A 98 -4.16 1.86 23.39
C MET A 98 -3.54 2.57 24.59
N GLU A 99 -3.62 3.90 24.62
CA GLU A 99 -3.38 4.73 25.80
C GLU A 99 -4.66 4.82 26.65
#